data_AF-A0A1T4X8U6-F1
#
_entry.id   AF-A0A1T4X8U6-F1
#
_cell.length_a   1.000
_cell.length_b   1.000
_cell.length_c   1.000
_cell.angle_alpha   90.00
_cell.angle_beta   90.00
_cell.angle_gamma   90.00
#
_symmetry.space_group_name_H-M   'P 1'
#
loop_
_entity.id
_entity.type
_entity.pdbx_description
1 polymer ?
#
loop_
_entity_poly.entity_id
_entity_poly.type
_entity_poly.pdbx_seq_one_letter_code
_entity_poly.pdbx_strand_id
1 'polypeptide(L)' 'MDTKPNRRRKSVKPLLDTSVPSPCIGVCWLNNQTGWCEGCWRSGDEIRDWLIMTREQKLQLLQVLEQRQTKV' A
#
# COMPACT_ATOMS: atom_id res chain seq x y z
N MET A 1 25.90 -14.26 33.39
CA MET A 1 25.29 -14.65 32.10
C MET A 1 23.88 -14.08 32.13
N ASP A 2 23.76 -12.78 31.91
CA ASP A 2 22.59 -12.02 32.37
C ASP A 2 21.80 -11.52 31.18
N THR A 3 20.57 -12.02 31.12
CA THR A 3 19.58 -11.98 30.06
C THR A 3 19.33 -10.58 29.52
N LYS A 4 19.41 -10.46 28.19
CA LYS A 4 19.18 -9.23 27.41
C LYS A 4 17.80 -8.62 27.73
N PRO A 5 17.68 -7.32 28.03
CA PRO A 5 16.41 -6.72 28.43
C PRO A 5 15.44 -6.67 27.24
N ASN A 6 14.30 -7.32 27.42
CA ASN A 6 13.18 -7.38 26.47
C ASN A 6 12.50 -6.02 26.35
N ARG A 7 13.04 -5.13 25.49
CA ARG A 7 12.35 -3.90 25.07
C ARG A 7 11.22 -4.26 24.10
N ARG A 8 10.07 -4.70 24.63
CA ARG A 8 8.80 -4.61 23.89
C ARG A 8 8.50 -3.13 23.66
N ARG A 9 8.90 -2.59 22.50
CA ARG A 9 8.41 -1.29 22.03
C ARG A 9 6.89 -1.36 22.04
N LYS A 10 6.23 -0.54 22.87
CA LYS A 10 4.78 -0.37 22.82
C LYS A 10 4.45 0.20 21.44
N SER A 11 3.92 -0.64 20.56
CA SER A 11 3.50 -0.25 19.21
C SER A 11 2.32 0.71 19.33
N VAL A 12 2.59 2.01 19.27
CA VAL A 12 1.56 3.01 18.99
C VAL A 12 1.07 2.69 17.58
N LYS A 13 -0.15 2.14 17.46
CA LYS A 13 -0.75 1.88 16.15
C LYS A 13 -0.82 3.24 15.43
N PRO A 14 -0.15 3.41 14.28
CA PRO A 14 -0.35 4.62 13.51
C PRO A 14 -1.83 4.69 13.14
N LEU A 15 -2.41 5.89 13.20
CA LEU A 15 -3.78 6.18 12.76
C LEU A 15 -3.84 6.08 11.23
N LEU A 16 -3.61 4.88 10.71
CA LEU A 16 -3.72 4.54 9.30
C LEU A 16 -5.19 4.69 8.94
N ASP A 17 -5.51 5.62 8.04
CA ASP A 17 -6.88 5.77 7.54
C ASP A 17 -7.27 4.51 6.76
N THR A 18 -8.04 3.63 7.39
CA THR A 18 -8.56 2.38 6.80
C THR A 18 -9.93 2.59 6.14
N SER A 19 -10.38 3.84 6.02
CA SER A 19 -11.67 4.21 5.44
C SER A 19 -11.77 3.82 3.96
N VAL A 20 -10.63 3.71 3.28
CA VAL A 20 -10.56 3.29 1.88
C VAL A 20 -9.94 1.89 1.81
N PRO A 21 -10.66 0.90 1.24
CA PRO A 21 -10.13 -0.44 1.08
C PRO A 21 -8.92 -0.43 0.13
N SER A 22 -7.90 -1.22 0.48
CA SER A 22 -6.77 -1.43 -0.43
C SER A 22 -7.23 -2.27 -1.62
N PRO A 23 -6.87 -1.90 -2.86
CA PRO A 23 -7.13 -2.71 -4.05
C PRO A 23 -6.16 -3.90 -4.18
N CYS A 24 -5.41 -4.22 -3.11
CA CYS A 24 -4.43 -5.29 -3.11
C CYS A 24 -5.10 -6.66 -3.01
N ILE A 25 -4.88 -7.50 -4.01
CA ILE A 25 -5.37 -8.89 -4.04
C ILE A 25 -4.40 -9.89 -3.38
N GLY A 26 -3.39 -9.39 -2.65
CA GLY A 26 -2.34 -10.23 -2.04
C GLY A 26 -1.24 -10.67 -3.01
N VAL A 27 -1.28 -10.20 -4.26
CA VAL A 27 -0.23 -10.41 -5.25
C VAL A 27 0.57 -9.12 -5.39
N CYS A 28 1.84 -9.16 -4.98
CA CYS A 28 2.78 -8.05 -5.13
C CYS A 28 3.88 -8.44 -6.10
N TRP A 29 3.56 -8.39 -7.39
CA TRP A 29 4.53 -8.64 -8.46
C TRP A 29 4.69 -7.38 -9.29
N LEU A 30 5.76 -6.61 -9.04
CA LEU A 30 6.08 -5.47 -9.88
C LEU A 30 6.66 -5.96 -11.20
N ASN A 31 5.96 -5.68 -12.29
CA ASN A 31 6.46 -5.93 -13.62
C ASN A 31 7.48 -4.83 -13.97
N ASN A 32 8.74 -5.22 -14.22
CA ASN A 32 9.82 -4.29 -14.50
C ASN A 32 9.72 -3.63 -15.89
N GLN A 33 8.88 -4.16 -16.79
CA GLN A 33 8.62 -3.58 -18.11
C GLN A 33 7.59 -2.46 -18.04
N THR A 34 6.54 -2.63 -17.22
CA THR A 34 5.44 -1.67 -17.12
C THR A 34 5.57 -0.74 -15.92
N GLY A 35 6.30 -1.15 -14.89
CA GLY A 35 6.47 -0.41 -13.62
C GLY A 35 5.29 -0.57 -12.65
N TRP A 36 4.34 -1.45 -12.95
CA TRP A 36 3.12 -1.65 -12.17
C TRP A 36 3.07 -3.04 -11.53
N CYS A 37 2.36 -3.14 -10.41
CA CYS A 37 2.03 -4.41 -9.78
C CYS A 37 0.99 -5.16 -10.62
N GLU A 38 1.23 -6.41 -11.00
CA GLU A 38 0.28 -7.20 -11.82
C GLU A 38 -1.02 -7.54 -11.08
N GLY A 39 -1.03 -7.47 -9.75
CA GLY A 39 -2.24 -7.71 -8.96
C GLY A 39 -3.12 -6.47 -8.84
N CYS A 40 -2.55 -5.37 -8.32
CA CYS A 40 -3.31 -4.16 -7.99
C CYS A 40 -3.10 -2.99 -8.95
N TRP A 41 -2.25 -3.15 -9.97
CA TRP A 41 -1.92 -2.15 -11.00
C TRP A 41 -1.30 -0.86 -10.49
N ARG A 42 -0.77 -0.90 -9.26
CA ARG A 42 -0.11 0.22 -8.58
C ARG A 42 1.38 0.23 -8.83
N SER A 43 1.97 1.42 -8.88
CA SER A 43 3.43 1.54 -8.89
C SER A 43 4.00 1.28 -7.50
N GLY A 44 5.30 0.99 -7.44
CA GLY A 44 6.01 0.83 -6.17
C GLY A 44 5.91 2.08 -5.29
N ASP A 45 5.96 3.27 -5.89
CA ASP A 45 5.80 4.54 -5.17
C ASP A 45 4.38 4.69 -4.62
N GLU A 46 3.35 4.42 -5.43
CA GLU A 46 1.96 4.45 -4.98
C GLU A 46 1.67 3.46 -3.83
N ILE A 47 2.33 2.30 -3.82
CA ILE A 47 2.24 1.32 -2.72
C ILE A 47 2.90 1.87 -1.45
N ARG A 48 4.08 2.47 -1.59
CA ARG A 48 4.82 3.07 -0.46
C ARG A 48 4.06 4.24 0.14
N ASP A 49 3.48 5.10 -0.71
CA ASP A 49 2.78 6.31 -0.29
C ASP A 49 1.35 6.03 0.22
N TRP A 50 0.77 4.86 -0.05
CA TRP A 50 -0.57 4.49 0.43
C TRP A 50 -0.77 4.66 1.94
N LEU A 51 0.28 4.41 2.73
CA LEU A 51 0.23 4.49 4.20
C LEU A 51 0.13 5.94 4.68
N ILE A 52 0.65 6.90 3.92
CA ILE A 52 0.69 8.34 4.24
C ILE A 52 -0.39 9.15 3.52
N MET A 53 -0.99 8.58 2.47
CA MET A 53 -2.06 9.22 1.70
C MET A 53 -3.31 9.49 2.55
N THR A 54 -3.95 10.62 2.30
CA THR A 54 -5.28 10.94 2.85
C THR A 54 -6.38 10.15 2.14
N ARG A 55 -7.56 10.06 2.76
CA ARG A 55 -8.74 9.40 2.16
C ARG A 55 -9.01 9.86 0.72
N GLU A 56 -8.92 11.17 0.46
CA GLU A 56 -9.17 11.74 -0.86
C GLU A 56 -8.13 11.29 -1.88
N GLN A 57 -6.84 11.32 -1.50
CA GLN A 57 -5.76 10.83 -2.36
C GLN A 57 -5.90 9.34 -2.67
N LYS A 58 -6.33 8.54 -1.68
CA LYS A 58 -6.59 7.11 -1.87
C LYS A 58 -7.73 6.87 -2.86
N LEU A 59 -8.81 7.63 -2.77
CA LEU A 59 -9.95 7.54 -3.69
C LEU A 59 -9.58 7.96 -5.12
N GLN A 60 -8.85 9.07 -5.27
CA GLN A 60 -8.35 9.48 -6.60
C GLN A 60 -7.45 8.42 -7.20
N LEU A 61 -6.56 7.84 -6.40
CA LEU A 61 -5.68 6.80 -6.87
C LEU A 61 -6.45 5.55 -7.29
N LEU A 62 -7.46 5.12 -6.52
CA LEU A 62 -8.33 4.01 -6.91
C LEU A 62 -8.99 4.26 -8.27
N GLN A 63 -9.53 5.45 -8.49
CA GLN A 63 -10.15 5.81 -9.77
C GLN A 63 -9.14 5.76 -10.93
N VAL A 64 -7.90 6.19 -10.71
CA VAL A 64 -6.82 6.07 -11.71
C VAL A 64 -6.48 4.61 -11.98
N LEU A 65 -6.46 3.75 -10.96
CA LEU A 65 -6.20 2.32 -11.12
C LEU A 65 -7.32 1.61 -11.89
N GLU A 66 -8.59 1.94 -11.62
CA GLU A 66 -9.73 1.44 -12.37
C GLU A 66 -9.62 1.83 -13.85
N GLN A 67 -9.22 3.06 -14.14
CA GLN A 67 -8.99 3.51 -15.52
C GLN A 67 -7.84 2.75 -16.19
N ARG A 68 -6.75 2.43 -15.46
CA ARG A 68 -5.63 1.64 -15.98
C ARG A 68 -6.06 0.19 -16.25
N GLN A 69 -6.80 -0.42 -15.33
CA GLN A 69 -7.32 -1.79 -15.47
C GLN A 69 -8.32 -1.93 -16.63
N THR A 70 -9.16 -0.92 -16.86
CA THR A 70 -10.16 -0.93 -17.94
C THR A 70 -9.53 -0.81 -19.33
N LYS A 71 -8.28 -0.31 -19.43
CA LYS A 71 -7.60 -0.02 -20.70
C LYS A 71 -6.65 -1.13 -21.16
N VAL A 72 -6.61 -2.24 -20.43
CA VAL A 72 -5.86 -3.47 -20.74
C VAL A 72 -6.82 -4.48 -21.33
#